data_AF-A0A842WGH6-F1
#
_entry.id   AF-A0A842WGH6-F1
#
_cell.length_a   1.000
_cell.length_b   1.000
_cell.length_c   1.000
_cell.angle_alpha   90.00
_cell.angle_beta   90.00
_cell.angle_gamma   90.00
#
_symmetry.space_group_name_H-M   'P 1'
#
loop_
_entity.id
_entity.type
_entity.pdbx_description
1 polymer ?
#
loop_
_entity_poly.entity_id
_entity_poly.type
_entity_poly.pdbx_seq_one_letter_code
_entity_poly.pdbx_strand_id
1 'polypeptide(L)'
;MKVSSDKAKEIILSGKAPKGLHVGGDLYLRGCTSLKSLPSGLHVGGWLYLGGCTSLKSLPYSIHVGHKIYCDPELIENLPYEDLPLYMGLEWDNQKVFDKRLEEAL
;
A
#
# COMPACT_ATOMS: atom_id res chain seq x y z
N MET A 1 -12.19 14.45 1.04
CA MET A 1 -11.69 15.03 2.31
C MET A 1 -10.29 14.47 2.54
N LYS A 2 -9.27 15.31 2.69
CA LYS A 2 -7.90 14.84 3.02
C LYS A 2 -7.82 14.60 4.52
N VAL A 3 -7.35 13.43 4.94
CA VAL A 3 -7.10 13.12 6.36
C VAL A 3 -5.59 13.10 6.65
N SER A 4 -5.19 13.38 7.89
CA SER A 4 -3.81 13.20 8.33
C SER A 4 -3.44 11.71 8.35
N SER A 5 -2.14 11.41 8.30
CA SER A 5 -1.63 10.03 8.36
C SER A 5 -2.07 9.30 9.62
N ASP A 6 -1.95 9.94 10.79
CA ASP A 6 -2.35 9.35 12.07
C ASP A 6 -3.84 9.05 12.11
N LYS A 7 -4.66 9.97 11.59
CA LYS A 7 -6.11 9.76 11.55
C LYS A 7 -6.48 8.66 10.56
N ALA A 8 -5.81 8.59 9.42
CA ALA A 8 -5.98 7.50 8.45
C ALA A 8 -5.66 6.14 9.08
N LYS A 9 -4.56 6.03 9.81
CA LYS A 9 -4.19 4.81 10.53
C LYS A 9 -5.28 4.38 11.51
N GLU A 10 -5.78 5.29 12.33
CA GLU A 10 -6.84 4.99 13.32
C GLU A 10 -8.13 4.45 12.65
N ILE A 11 -8.60 5.12 11.59
CA ILE A 11 -9.85 4.71 10.92
C ILE A 11 -9.70 3.41 10.12
N ILE A 12 -8.51 3.14 9.56
CA ILE A 12 -8.21 1.88 8.87
C ILE A 12 -8.18 0.74 9.89
N LEU A 13 -7.45 0.88 10.99
CA LEU A 13 -7.32 -0.17 12.00
C LEU A 13 -8.62 -0.44 12.77
N SER A 14 -9.50 0.55 12.89
CA SER A 14 -10.84 0.35 13.45
C SER A 14 -11.83 -0.31 12.48
N GLY A 15 -11.44 -0.56 11.23
CA GLY A 15 -12.32 -1.14 10.20
C GLY A 15 -13.43 -0.20 9.73
N LYS A 16 -13.33 1.10 10.03
CA LYS A 16 -14.34 2.12 9.71
C LYS A 16 -13.94 3.03 8.55
N ALA A 17 -12.80 2.75 7.91
CA ALA A 17 -12.32 3.55 6.80
C ALA A 17 -13.32 3.53 5.63
N PRO A 18 -13.72 4.71 5.10
CA PRO A 18 -14.62 4.78 3.96
C PRO A 18 -13.91 4.32 2.68
N LYS A 19 -14.71 3.90 1.69
CA LYS A 19 -14.21 3.74 0.31
C LYS A 19 -13.69 5.08 -0.20
N GLY A 20 -12.59 5.07 -0.96
CA GLY A 20 -12.04 6.31 -1.52
C GLY A 20 -11.31 7.18 -0.50
N LEU A 21 -10.87 6.61 0.64
CA LEU A 21 -10.12 7.36 1.65
C LEU A 21 -8.88 8.00 1.04
N HIS A 22 -8.69 9.30 1.26
CA HIS A 22 -7.57 10.06 0.70
C HIS A 22 -6.65 10.61 1.79
N VAL A 23 -5.40 10.15 1.76
CA VAL A 23 -4.29 10.61 2.60
C VAL A 23 -3.39 11.50 1.74
N GLY A 24 -3.19 12.75 2.16
CA GLY A 24 -2.48 13.74 1.32
C GLY A 24 -0.95 13.56 1.26
N GLY A 25 -0.37 12.81 2.20
CA GLY A 25 1.06 12.53 2.28
C GLY A 25 1.30 11.05 2.55
N ASP A 26 2.35 10.74 3.30
CA ASP A 26 2.73 9.36 3.62
C ASP A 26 1.72 8.69 4.56
N LEU A 27 1.54 7.38 4.41
CA LEU A 27 0.70 6.54 5.27
C LEU A 27 1.54 5.47 5.97
N TYR A 28 1.67 5.58 7.30
CA TYR A 28 2.49 4.68 8.11
C TYR A 28 1.64 3.62 8.83
N LEU A 29 1.60 2.41 8.27
CA LEU A 29 0.93 1.24 8.84
C LEU A 29 1.93 0.16 9.30
N ARG A 30 3.23 0.48 9.35
CA ARG A 30 4.29 -0.45 9.79
C ARG A 30 3.94 -1.10 11.14
N GLY A 31 4.10 -2.42 11.23
CA GLY A 31 3.88 -3.22 12.43
C GLY A 31 2.41 -3.39 12.83
N CYS A 32 1.45 -3.03 11.97
CA CYS A 32 0.03 -3.25 12.25
C CYS A 32 -0.35 -4.71 12.02
N THR A 33 0.02 -5.59 12.96
CA THR A 33 -0.17 -7.04 12.85
C THR A 33 -1.64 -7.47 12.80
N SER A 34 -2.57 -6.64 13.25
CA SER A 34 -4.03 -6.88 13.19
C SER A 34 -4.69 -6.39 11.89
N LEU A 35 -3.97 -5.68 11.03
CA LEU A 35 -4.48 -5.17 9.77
C LEU A 35 -4.75 -6.33 8.80
N LYS A 36 -6.02 -6.55 8.44
CA LYS A 36 -6.42 -7.64 7.52
C LYS A 36 -6.60 -7.18 6.08
N SER A 37 -7.00 -5.94 5.87
CA SER A 37 -7.33 -5.38 4.56
C SER A 37 -7.25 -3.87 4.58
N LEU A 38 -6.95 -3.26 3.44
CA LEU A 38 -7.06 -1.83 3.21
C LEU A 38 -8.42 -1.49 2.57
N PRO A 39 -8.97 -0.27 2.76
CA PRO A 39 -10.21 0.15 2.12
C PRO A 39 -10.05 0.22 0.59
N SER A 40 -11.09 -0.17 -0.14
CA SER A 40 -11.12 -0.03 -1.60
C SER A 40 -11.03 1.44 -2.02
N GLY A 41 -10.24 1.74 -3.05
CA GLY A 41 -10.03 3.12 -3.52
C GLY A 41 -9.12 3.95 -2.61
N LEU A 42 -8.33 3.34 -1.72
CA LEU A 42 -7.39 4.05 -0.87
C LEU A 42 -6.40 4.85 -1.75
N HIS A 43 -6.35 6.16 -1.54
CA HIS A 43 -5.42 7.05 -2.21
C HIS A 43 -4.42 7.63 -1.21
N VAL A 44 -3.13 7.40 -1.44
CA VAL A 44 -2.02 7.92 -0.65
C VAL A 44 -1.19 8.83 -1.56
N GLY A 45 -1.11 10.13 -1.25
CA GLY A 45 -0.33 11.07 -2.05
C GLY A 45 1.18 10.86 -1.92
N GLY A 46 1.62 10.29 -0.79
CA GLY A 46 3.02 10.00 -0.46
C GLY A 46 3.40 8.53 -0.63
N TRP A 47 4.23 8.06 0.29
CA TRP A 47 4.65 6.66 0.44
C TRP A 47 3.68 5.87 1.32
N LEU A 48 3.58 4.55 1.08
CA LEU A 48 2.80 3.64 1.91
C LEU A 48 3.70 2.62 2.60
N TYR A 49 3.72 2.61 3.92
CA TYR A 49 4.55 1.70 4.72
C TYR A 49 3.70 0.62 5.40
N LEU A 50 3.86 -0.63 4.96
CA LEU A 50 3.14 -1.82 5.41
C LEU A 50 4.04 -2.89 6.04
N GLY A 51 5.35 -2.67 6.14
CA GLY A 51 6.26 -3.67 6.71
C GLY A 51 5.84 -4.13 8.12
N GLY A 52 5.91 -5.42 8.40
CA GLY A 52 5.41 -6.05 9.61
C GLY A 52 3.88 -6.19 9.72
N CYS A 53 3.11 -6.03 8.64
CA CYS A 53 1.66 -6.25 8.64
C CYS A 53 1.33 -7.73 8.36
N THR A 54 1.64 -8.61 9.31
CA THR A 54 1.61 -10.08 9.11
C THR A 54 0.23 -10.68 8.78
N SER A 55 -0.86 -10.03 9.20
CA SER A 55 -2.24 -10.44 8.87
C SER A 55 -2.76 -9.89 7.55
N LEU A 56 -2.05 -8.95 6.92
CA LEU A 56 -2.41 -8.40 5.62
C LEU A 56 -1.93 -9.37 4.55
N LYS A 57 -2.86 -9.94 3.78
CA LYS A 57 -2.54 -10.98 2.78
C LYS A 57 -2.56 -10.50 1.35
N SER A 58 -3.23 -9.38 1.07
CA SER A 58 -3.26 -8.78 -0.26
C SER A 58 -3.55 -7.28 -0.19
N LEU A 59 -3.25 -6.57 -1.27
CA LEU A 59 -3.65 -5.19 -1.47
C LEU A 59 -4.94 -5.11 -2.32
N PRO A 60 -5.82 -4.12 -2.09
CA PRO A 60 -6.96 -3.92 -2.95
C PRO A 60 -6.52 -3.44 -4.33
N TYR A 61 -7.13 -3.98 -5.40
CA TYR A 61 -6.85 -3.60 -6.81
C TYR A 61 -6.94 -2.09 -7.08
N SER A 62 -7.83 -1.39 -6.36
CA SER A 62 -8.09 0.04 -6.54
C SER A 62 -7.22 0.95 -5.66
N ILE A 63 -6.08 0.46 -5.13
CA ILE A 63 -5.17 1.29 -4.36
C ILE A 63 -4.38 2.24 -5.27
N HIS A 64 -4.21 3.49 -4.85
CA HIS A 64 -3.36 4.47 -5.51
C HIS A 64 -2.33 5.01 -4.53
N VAL A 65 -1.06 4.97 -4.90
CA VAL A 65 0.06 5.50 -4.11
C VAL A 65 0.91 6.38 -5.02
N GLY A 66 1.13 7.64 -4.61
CA GLY A 66 1.85 8.63 -5.41
C GLY A 66 3.35 8.36 -5.51
N HIS A 67 3.90 7.61 -4.55
CA HIS A 67 5.29 7.16 -4.54
C HIS A 67 5.36 5.62 -4.48
N LYS A 68 6.15 5.03 -3.57
CA LYS A 68 6.30 3.56 -3.47
C LYS A 68 5.52 2.97 -2.31
N ILE A 69 5.35 1.65 -2.38
CA ILE A 69 4.87 0.82 -1.27
C ILE A 69 6.06 0.05 -0.68
N TYR A 70 6.23 0.19 0.62
CA TYR A 70 7.13 -0.64 1.42
C TYR A 70 6.33 -1.74 2.08
N CYS A 71 6.52 -3.00 1.71
CA CYS A 71 5.82 -4.13 2.30
C CYS A 71 6.74 -5.33 2.50
N ASP A 72 6.25 -6.30 3.26
CA ASP A 72 6.94 -7.59 3.43
C ASP A 72 6.79 -8.45 2.16
N PRO A 73 7.74 -9.35 1.86
CA PRO A 73 7.78 -10.13 0.63
C PRO A 73 6.56 -11.04 0.47
N GLU A 74 5.98 -11.51 1.57
CA GLU A 74 4.78 -12.35 1.55
C GLU A 74 3.56 -11.62 0.97
N LEU A 75 3.53 -10.29 1.02
CA LEU A 75 2.48 -9.50 0.41
C LEU A 75 2.68 -9.35 -1.10
N ILE A 76 3.93 -9.40 -1.58
CA ILE A 76 4.31 -9.19 -2.98
C ILE A 76 3.71 -10.25 -3.90
N GLU A 77 3.72 -11.50 -3.45
CA GLU A 77 3.15 -12.64 -4.20
C GLU A 77 1.65 -12.50 -4.45
N ASN A 78 0.96 -11.68 -3.65
CA ASN A 78 -0.49 -11.49 -3.68
C ASN A 78 -0.89 -10.08 -4.13
N LEU A 79 0.01 -9.38 -4.82
CA LEU A 79 -0.24 -8.05 -5.33
C LEU A 79 -1.08 -8.07 -6.60
N PRO A 80 -2.04 -7.14 -6.74
CA PRO A 80 -2.75 -6.92 -7.99
C PRO A 80 -1.86 -6.15 -8.99
N TYR A 81 -0.78 -6.77 -9.50
CA TYR A 81 0.22 -6.14 -10.37
C TYR A 81 -0.34 -5.59 -11.70
N GLU A 82 -1.46 -6.12 -12.16
CA GLU A 82 -2.03 -5.79 -13.47
C GLU A 82 -2.46 -4.31 -13.56
N ASP A 83 -2.91 -3.73 -12.45
CA ASP A 83 -3.46 -2.36 -12.36
C ASP A 83 -2.56 -1.36 -11.62
N LEU A 84 -1.36 -1.77 -11.18
CA LEU A 84 -0.45 -0.83 -10.53
C LEU A 84 0.08 0.18 -11.57
N PRO A 85 -0.03 1.51 -11.34
CA PRO A 85 0.50 2.51 -12.25
C PRO A 85 2.01 2.30 -12.46
N LEU A 86 2.48 2.54 -13.69
CA LEU A 86 3.87 2.36 -14.20
C LEU A 86 5.00 3.02 -13.36
N TYR A 87 4.66 3.77 -12.32
CA TYR A 87 5.61 4.45 -11.42
C TYR A 87 5.62 3.88 -9.99
N MET A 88 4.81 2.86 -9.70
CA MET A 88 4.81 2.20 -8.40
C MET A 88 5.99 1.24 -8.27
N GLY A 89 7.07 1.73 -7.67
CA GLY A 89 8.10 0.85 -7.13
C GLY A 89 7.60 0.11 -5.89
N LEU A 90 8.03 -1.14 -5.72
CA LEU A 90 7.89 -1.90 -4.48
C LEU A 90 9.28 -2.05 -3.85
N GLU A 91 9.36 -1.91 -2.54
CA GLU A 91 10.64 -1.96 -1.83
C GLU A 91 10.51 -2.78 -0.55
N TRP A 92 11.40 -3.76 -0.41
CA TRP A 92 11.54 -4.58 0.78
C TRP A 92 13.01 -4.57 1.21
N ASP A 93 13.29 -4.35 2.49
CA ASP A 93 14.65 -4.32 3.07
C ASP A 93 15.66 -3.39 2.34
N ASN A 94 15.19 -2.24 1.83
CA ASN A 94 15.98 -1.35 0.96
C ASN A 94 16.50 -2.01 -0.34
N GLN A 95 16.00 -3.20 -0.67
CA GLN A 95 16.22 -3.87 -1.92
C GLN A 95 15.05 -3.54 -2.85
N LYS A 96 15.35 -2.93 -4.01
CA LYS A 96 14.33 -2.69 -5.04
C LYS A 96 13.82 -4.05 -5.50
N VAL A 97 12.52 -4.31 -5.28
CA VAL A 97 11.87 -5.43 -5.96
C VAL A 97 11.59 -4.93 -7.38
N PHE A 98 12.42 -5.41 -8.30
CA PHE A 98 12.38 -5.04 -9.71
C PHE A 98 10.97 -5.24 -10.26
N ASP A 99 10.47 -4.22 -10.96
CA ASP A 99 9.21 -4.29 -11.70
C ASP A 99 9.33 -5.38 -12.77
N LYS A 100 8.63 -6.50 -12.55
CA LYS A 100 8.65 -7.64 -13.47
C LYS A 100 8.05 -7.31 -14.84
N ARG A 101 7.42 -6.12 -15.02
CA ARG A 101 6.88 -5.63 -16.30
C ARG A 101 7.89 -4.86 -17.15
N LEU A 102 9.10 -4.56 -16.64
CA LEU A 102 10.13 -3.84 -17.41
C LEU A 102 11.09 -4.74 -18.21
N GLU A 103 11.04 -6.07 -18.06
CA GLU A 103 11.89 -6.98 -18.86
C GLU A 103 11.22 -7.55 -20.13
N GLU A 104 9.96 -7.22 -20.43
CA GLU A 104 9.30 -7.59 -21.69
C GLU A 104 9.23 -6.44 -22.73
N ALA A 105 10.04 -5.40 -22.55
CA ALA A 105 10.07 -4.22 -23.44
C ALA A 105 11.42 -3.97 -24.14
N LEU A 106 12.24 -5.01 -24.36
CA LEU A 106 13.40 -4.97 -25.26
C LEU A 106 13.47 -6.23 -26.13
#